data_AF-A0A5K1GYI5-F1
#
_entry.id   AF-A0A5K1GYI5-F1
#
_cell.length_a   1.000
_cell.length_b   1.000
_cell.length_c   1.000
_cell.angle_alpha   90.00
_cell.angle_beta   90.00
_cell.angle_gamma   90.00
#
_symmetry.space_group_name_H-M   'P 1'
#
loop_
_entity.id
_entity.type
_entity.pdbx_description
1 polymer ?
#
loop_
_entity_poly.entity_id
_entity_poly.type
_entity_poly.pdbx_seq_one_letter_code
_entity_poly.pdbx_strand_id
1 'polypeptide(L)'
;NWTMPENKCNWRVVRPDTKVAMAFGLPAAWKYGTDLTLWEALHGRGDVYKTLLREGTAALLNSFGNAQFEYNTLTVLGRMTWALEGPEKEALMQALRFRRANSGPGN
;
A
#
# COMPACT_ATOMS: atom_id res chain seq x y z
N ASN A 1 -1.05 -11.11 -10.69
CA ASN A 1 -1.72 -11.51 -9.43
C ASN A 1 -0.66 -11.58 -8.34
N TRP A 2 -0.86 -10.94 -7.18
CA TRP A 2 0.16 -10.76 -6.13
C TRP A 2 0.63 -12.06 -5.44
N THR A 3 -0.04 -13.19 -5.69
CA THR A 3 0.36 -14.54 -5.25
C THR A 3 1.15 -15.34 -6.27
N MET A 4 1.39 -14.82 -7.48
CA MET A 4 2.20 -15.50 -8.49
C MET A 4 3.67 -15.66 -8.04
N PRO A 5 4.38 -16.71 -8.49
CA PRO A 5 5.78 -16.96 -8.13
C PRO A 5 6.69 -15.75 -8.32
N GLU A 6 6.49 -14.99 -9.39
CA GLU A 6 7.21 -13.75 -9.69
C GLU A 6 7.11 -12.67 -8.60
N ASN A 7 6.01 -12.65 -7.84
CA ASN A 7 5.76 -11.67 -6.78
C ASN A 7 6.22 -12.16 -5.39
N LYS A 8 6.71 -13.40 -5.27
CA LYS A 8 7.16 -13.96 -3.98
C LYS A 8 8.25 -13.11 -3.32
N CYS A 9 9.15 -12.53 -4.11
CA CYS A 9 10.21 -11.65 -3.61
C CYS A 9 9.66 -10.38 -2.94
N ASN A 10 8.49 -9.91 -3.34
CA ASN A 10 7.86 -8.73 -2.75
C ASN A 10 7.31 -9.01 -1.34
N TRP A 11 7.04 -10.28 -1.03
CA TRP A 11 6.62 -10.77 0.30
C TRP A 11 7.81 -11.23 1.16
N ARG A 12 9.05 -10.79 0.86
CA ARG A 12 10.23 -11.21 1.62
C ARG A 12 10.29 -10.61 3.03
N VAL A 13 9.73 -9.42 3.21
CA VAL A 13 9.77 -8.66 4.49
C VAL A 13 8.47 -8.84 5.28
N VAL A 14 7.34 -8.94 4.59
CA VAL A 14 6.00 -9.09 5.18
C VAL A 14 5.29 -10.28 4.53
N ARG A 15 4.27 -10.80 5.19
CA ARG A 15 3.48 -11.94 4.71
C ARG A 15 2.07 -11.51 4.28
N PRO A 16 1.38 -12.28 3.43
CA PRO A 16 -0.01 -11.98 3.04
C PRO A 16 -0.97 -11.78 4.22
N ASP A 17 -0.78 -12.52 5.31
CA ASP A 17 -1.55 -12.46 6.56
C ASP A 17 -1.09 -11.37 7.53
N THR A 18 0.00 -10.66 7.22
CA THR A 18 0.46 -9.51 8.01
C THR A 18 -0.66 -8.47 8.08
N LYS A 19 -0.90 -7.95 9.28
CA LYS A 19 -1.97 -6.97 9.50
C LYS A 19 -1.57 -5.61 8.95
N VAL A 20 -2.51 -4.91 8.33
CA VAL A 20 -2.36 -3.53 7.84
C VAL A 20 -1.89 -2.62 8.96
N ALA A 21 -2.45 -2.77 10.17
CA ALA A 21 -2.04 -2.03 11.35
C ALA A 21 -0.56 -2.27 11.75
N MET A 22 -0.03 -3.47 11.56
CA MET A 22 1.39 -3.75 11.82
C MET A 22 2.29 -3.17 10.72
N ALA A 23 1.86 -3.24 9.46
CA ALA A 23 2.66 -2.79 8.33
C ALA A 23 2.74 -1.25 8.23
N PHE A 24 1.62 -0.56 8.49
CA PHE A 24 1.49 0.89 8.29
C PHE A 24 1.33 1.67 9.60
N GLY A 25 1.26 0.99 10.75
CA GLY A 25 1.22 1.63 12.06
C GLY A 25 -0.16 2.17 12.47
N LEU A 26 -0.14 3.03 13.49
CA LEU A 26 -1.33 3.49 14.23
C LEU A 26 -2.39 4.22 13.37
N PRO A 27 -2.03 5.12 12.44
CA PRO A 27 -3.03 5.79 11.59
C PRO A 27 -3.84 4.79 10.76
N ALA A 28 -3.18 3.73 10.27
CA ALA A 28 -3.84 2.68 9.52
C ALA A 28 -4.71 1.80 10.43
N ALA A 29 -4.28 1.52 11.65
CA ALA A 29 -5.08 0.80 12.64
C ALA A 29 -6.38 1.54 12.96
N TRP A 30 -6.33 2.86 13.16
CA TRP A 30 -7.53 3.68 13.40
C TRP A 30 -8.46 3.74 12.20
N LYS A 31 -7.91 3.80 10.98
CA LYS A 31 -8.73 3.93 9.78
C LYS A 31 -9.35 2.61 9.33
N TYR A 32 -8.60 1.51 9.41
CA TYR A 32 -8.96 0.22 8.80
C TYR A 32 -9.24 -0.90 9.80
N GLY A 33 -9.02 -0.65 11.10
CA GLY A 33 -9.04 -1.68 12.14
C GLY A 33 -7.74 -2.49 12.19
N THR A 34 -7.67 -3.43 13.12
CA THR A 34 -6.47 -4.23 13.42
C THR A 34 -6.43 -5.58 12.73
N ASP A 35 -7.57 -6.07 12.24
CA ASP A 35 -7.69 -7.44 11.74
C ASP A 35 -7.49 -7.57 10.23
N LEU A 36 -7.58 -6.46 9.49
CA LEU A 36 -7.43 -6.43 8.04
C LEU A 36 -6.00 -6.82 7.63
N THR A 37 -5.88 -7.78 6.73
CA THR A 37 -4.59 -8.29 6.23
C THR A 37 -4.11 -7.52 4.99
N LEU A 38 -2.81 -7.58 4.71
CA LEU A 38 -2.24 -7.04 3.46
C LEU A 38 -2.81 -7.73 2.22
N TRP A 39 -3.14 -9.03 2.31
CA TRP A 39 -3.81 -9.73 1.21
C TRP A 39 -5.20 -9.16 0.92
N GLU A 40 -6.02 -8.97 1.95
CA GLU A 40 -7.36 -8.38 1.78
C GLU A 40 -7.28 -6.93 1.29
N ALA A 41 -6.32 -6.16 1.78
CA ALA A 41 -6.05 -4.79 1.33
C ALA A 41 -5.85 -4.68 -0.19
N LEU A 42 -5.14 -5.62 -0.81
CA LEU A 42 -4.91 -5.65 -2.26
C LEU A 42 -6.20 -5.81 -3.10
N HIS A 43 -7.29 -6.25 -2.48
CA HIS A 43 -8.58 -6.47 -3.14
C HIS A 43 -9.58 -5.34 -2.86
N GLY A 44 -9.23 -4.36 -2.02
CA GLY A 44 -10.08 -3.23 -1.67
C GLY A 44 -10.48 -2.37 -2.89
N ARG A 45 -11.78 -2.14 -3.08
CA ARG A 45 -12.36 -1.32 -4.16
C ARG A 45 -13.56 -0.51 -3.67
N GLY A 46 -13.97 0.49 -4.45
CA GLY A 46 -15.26 1.19 -4.31
C GLY A 46 -15.28 2.37 -3.33
N ASP A 47 -14.26 2.53 -2.50
CA ASP A 47 -14.09 3.65 -1.57
C ASP A 47 -12.67 4.24 -1.68
N VAL A 48 -12.51 5.53 -1.37
CA VAL A 48 -11.25 6.27 -1.48
C VAL A 48 -10.17 5.65 -0.59
N TYR A 49 -10.49 5.32 0.66
CA TYR A 49 -9.53 4.75 1.60
C TYR A 49 -9.23 3.28 1.29
N LYS A 50 -10.22 2.52 0.82
CA LYS A 50 -9.95 1.17 0.26
C LYS A 50 -9.02 1.24 -0.95
N THR A 51 -9.17 2.25 -1.80
CA THR A 51 -8.30 2.47 -2.96
C THR A 51 -6.89 2.88 -2.54
N LEU A 52 -6.78 3.83 -1.61
CA LEU A 52 -5.50 4.23 -1.02
C LEU A 52 -4.78 3.02 -0.43
N LEU A 53 -5.48 2.22 0.37
CA LEU A 53 -4.90 1.04 1.02
C LEU A 53 -4.44 -0.01 0.01
N ARG A 54 -5.24 -0.28 -1.03
CA ARG A 54 -4.87 -1.22 -2.10
C ARG A 54 -3.58 -0.78 -2.80
N GLU A 55 -3.55 0.47 -3.26
CA GLU A 55 -2.41 0.99 -4.03
C GLU A 55 -1.18 1.21 -3.14
N GLY A 56 -1.36 1.61 -1.89
CA GLY A 56 -0.30 1.73 -0.89
C GLY A 56 0.30 0.38 -0.50
N THR A 57 -0.52 -0.66 -0.37
CA THR A 57 -0.04 -2.04 -0.13
C THR A 57 0.77 -2.54 -1.32
N ALA A 58 0.28 -2.32 -2.55
CA ALA A 58 1.04 -2.62 -3.76
C ALA A 58 2.38 -1.86 -3.82
N ALA A 59 2.38 -0.57 -3.46
CA ALA A 59 3.59 0.24 -3.43
C ALA A 59 4.60 -0.24 -2.38
N LEU A 60 4.13 -0.64 -1.19
CA LEU A 60 4.97 -1.21 -0.13
C LEU A 60 5.64 -2.51 -0.59
N LEU A 61 4.89 -3.39 -1.25
CA LEU A 61 5.42 -4.65 -1.78
C LEU A 61 6.45 -4.39 -2.89
N ASN A 62 6.15 -3.46 -3.80
CA ASN A 62 7.08 -3.07 -4.87
C ASN A 62 8.38 -2.46 -4.31
N SER A 63 8.30 -1.67 -3.23
CA SER A 63 9.49 -1.07 -2.62
C SER A 63 10.44 -2.08 -1.96
N PHE A 64 9.98 -3.30 -1.67
CA PHE A 64 10.84 -4.38 -1.17
C PHE A 64 11.56 -5.14 -2.28
N GLY A 65 10.88 -5.35 -3.42
CA GLY A 65 11.38 -6.23 -4.48
C GLY A 65 12.02 -5.53 -5.66
N ASN A 66 11.79 -4.22 -5.85
CA ASN A 66 12.27 -3.47 -7.00
C ASN A 66 13.08 -2.24 -6.57
N ALA A 67 14.41 -2.32 -6.74
CA ALA A 67 15.33 -1.22 -6.43
C ALA A 67 15.13 0.03 -7.31
N GLN A 68 14.46 -0.11 -8.46
CA GLN A 68 14.12 1.00 -9.36
C GLN A 68 12.69 1.53 -9.14
N PHE A 69 11.97 1.01 -8.14
CA PHE A 69 10.64 1.52 -7.82
C PHE A 69 10.71 2.97 -7.30
N GLU A 70 9.72 3.79 -7.70
CA GLU A 70 9.71 5.24 -7.45
C GLU A 70 9.77 5.60 -5.96
N TYR A 71 9.18 4.76 -5.09
CA TYR A 71 9.16 4.99 -3.65
C TYR A 71 10.00 3.95 -2.91
N ASN A 72 10.92 4.39 -2.06
CA ASN A 72 11.48 3.50 -1.04
C ASN A 72 10.44 3.24 0.08
N THR A 73 10.66 2.19 0.87
CA THR A 73 9.73 1.75 1.92
C THR A 73 9.36 2.88 2.89
N LEU A 74 10.34 3.66 3.37
CA LEU A 74 10.07 4.75 4.32
C LEU A 74 9.19 5.84 3.70
N THR A 75 9.35 6.11 2.40
CA THR A 75 8.53 7.07 1.66
C THR A 75 7.09 6.57 1.51
N VAL A 76 6.90 5.27 1.25
CA VAL A 76 5.55 4.67 1.20
C VAL A 76 4.85 4.83 2.54
N LEU A 77 5.52 4.47 3.65
CA LEU A 77 4.95 4.57 5.00
C LEU A 77 4.61 6.03 5.36
N GLY A 78 5.53 6.97 5.12
CA GLY A 78 5.29 8.39 5.42
C GLY A 78 4.14 8.98 4.60
N ARG A 79 4.07 8.67 3.31
CA ARG A 79 2.97 9.12 2.43
C ARG A 79 1.63 8.51 2.83
N MET A 80 1.63 7.26 3.27
CA MET A 80 0.42 6.60 3.76
C MET A 80 -0.10 7.30 5.02
N THR A 81 0.77 7.55 6.00
CA THR A 81 0.42 8.30 7.23
C THR A 81 -0.15 9.67 6.90
N TRP A 82 0.55 10.46 6.08
CA TRP A 82 0.11 11.80 5.71
C TRP A 82 -1.25 11.81 5.01
N ALA A 83 -1.48 10.84 4.11
CA ALA A 83 -2.75 10.69 3.42
C ALA A 83 -3.91 10.28 4.34
N LEU A 84 -3.62 9.55 5.42
CA LEU A 84 -4.61 9.10 6.40
C LEU A 84 -4.98 10.17 7.43
N GLU A 85 -4.01 11.03 7.79
CA GLU A 85 -4.21 12.14 8.73
C GLU A 85 -4.82 13.38 8.06
N GLY A 86 -4.67 13.48 6.73
CA GLY A 86 -5.23 14.56 5.93
C GLY A 86 -6.72 14.41 5.60
N PRO A 87 -7.31 15.41 4.92
CA PRO A 87 -8.67 15.31 4.39
C PRO A 87 -8.74 14.24 3.29
N GLU A 88 -9.95 13.76 2.99
CA GLU A 88 -10.20 12.70 2.00
C GLU A 88 -9.56 12.97 0.62
N LYS A 89 -9.45 14.25 0.23
CA LYS A 89 -8.76 14.66 -1.00
C LYS A 89 -7.31 14.18 -1.03
N GLU A 90 -6.59 14.20 0.09
CA GLU A 90 -5.21 13.73 0.17
C GLU A 90 -5.11 12.21 0.04
N ALA A 91 -6.05 11.48 0.64
CA ALA A 91 -6.17 10.04 0.44
C ALA A 91 -6.37 9.69 -1.04
N LEU A 92 -7.27 10.42 -1.72
CA LEU A 92 -7.50 10.22 -3.15
C LEU A 92 -6.26 10.55 -3.99
N MET A 93 -5.65 11.72 -3.78
CA MET A 93 -4.47 12.13 -4.56
C MET A 93 -3.30 11.17 -4.34
N GLN A 94 -3.08 10.71 -3.11
CA GLN A 94 -2.00 9.78 -2.83
C GLN A 94 -2.28 8.37 -3.37
N ALA A 95 -3.54 7.91 -3.37
CA ALA A 95 -3.92 6.67 -4.03
C ALA A 95 -3.60 6.69 -5.54
N LEU A 96 -3.90 7.81 -6.21
CA LEU A 96 -3.61 8.00 -7.63
C LEU A 96 -2.10 8.02 -7.92
N ARG A 97 -1.30 8.63 -7.05
CA ARG A 97 0.18 8.63 -7.14
C ARG A 97 0.75 7.22 -7.00
N PHE A 98 0.32 6.47 -5.98
CA PHE A 98 0.73 5.08 -5.83
C PHE A 98 0.33 4.22 -7.02
N ARG A 99 -0.90 4.37 -7.53
CA ARG A 99 -1.36 3.65 -8.72
C ARG A 99 -0.47 3.90 -9.93
N ARG A 100 -0.09 5.15 -10.18
CA ARG A 100 0.84 5.51 -11.27
C ARG A 100 2.19 4.84 -11.05
N ALA A 101 2.80 4.97 -9.87
CA ALA A 101 4.08 4.36 -9.57
C ALA A 101 4.05 2.83 -9.74
N ASN A 102 2.99 2.17 -9.27
CA ASN A 102 2.78 0.72 -9.41
C ASN A 102 2.67 0.25 -10.86
N SER A 103 2.31 1.16 -11.79
CA SER A 103 2.16 0.86 -13.21
C SER A 103 3.45 1.05 -14.01
N GLY A 104 4.50 1.64 -13.40
CA GLY A 104 5.78 1.91 -14.04
C GLY A 104 5.77 3.17 -14.96
N PRO A 105 6.94 3.57 -15.50
CA PRO A 105 7.04 4.70 -16.41
C PRO A 105 6.31 4.41 -17.74
N GLY A 106 5.35 5.26 -18.13
CA GLY A 106 4.69 5.19 -19.45
C GLY A 106 3.16 5.06 -19.48
N ASN A 107 2.46 5.17 -18.33
CA ASN A 107 1.00 5.13 -18.23
C ASN A 107 0.37 6.46 -17.75
#